data_AF-A0A4C2EIC4-F1
#
_entry.id   AF-A0A4C2EIC4-F1
#
_cell.length_a   1.000
_cell.length_b   1.000
_cell.length_c   1.000
_cell.angle_alpha   90.00
_cell.angle_beta   90.00
_cell.angle_gamma   90.00
#
_symmetry.space_group_name_H-M   'P 1'
#
loop_
_entity.id
_entity.type
_entity.pdbx_description
1 polymer ?
#
loop_
_entity_poly.entity_id
_entity_poly.type
_entity_poly.pdbx_seq_one_letter_code
_entity_poly.pdbx_strand_id
1 'polypeptide(L)'
;MTRAVAAVVTLAVVLAGCSGFVQQDSPETVTPAPVPTDGAGYPPGVSDDAVVPQALANAHARTLATTNYTLVTRQRVTDRNGTVLRRSNHTRYVAVNKTTYAGQFRQNGTELNVFTTRIDYWTNGSIVAAQYDERADRPHRVTWTVRDDGPISDLSERRTILGIGEAVDLSVASRNDDGVILAGTRLTNPDRLVTPLFVSDPRNVSVRLRVSHDGTVTALRLAFDAEWSDQWVRVTQDIRVTNIGSTTVVKPDWVANTTQRSDQQ
;
A
#
# COMPACT_ATOMS: atom_id res chain seq x y z
N MET A 1 -70.75 45.58 -24.70
CA MET A 1 -71.23 46.97 -24.79
C MET A 1 -70.02 47.89 -24.82
N THR A 2 -69.95 48.78 -25.83
CA THR A 2 -69.20 50.08 -25.91
C THR A 2 -67.68 50.08 -25.63
N ARG A 3 -66.79 50.31 -26.62
CA ARG A 3 -66.34 51.61 -27.21
C ARG A 3 -65.74 52.56 -26.13
N ALA A 4 -64.63 53.29 -26.24
CA ALA A 4 -63.70 53.71 -27.31
C ALA A 4 -62.54 54.48 -26.58
N VAL A 5 -61.25 54.37 -26.96
CA VAL A 5 -60.42 55.28 -27.81
C VAL A 5 -59.67 56.45 -27.09
N ALA A 6 -58.43 56.71 -27.58
CA ALA A 6 -57.59 57.93 -27.59
C ALA A 6 -56.63 58.17 -26.40
N ALA A 7 -55.38 58.65 -26.54
CA ALA A 7 -54.54 59.14 -27.65
C ALA A 7 -53.05 59.06 -27.19
N VAL A 8 -52.10 58.49 -27.95
CA VAL A 8 -51.18 59.13 -28.93
C VAL A 8 -50.55 60.46 -28.49
N VAL A 9 -49.26 60.42 -28.12
CA VAL A 9 -48.26 61.42 -28.58
C VAL A 9 -46.95 60.70 -28.92
N THR A 10 -46.64 60.77 -30.20
CA THR A 10 -45.45 60.34 -30.93
C THR A 10 -44.30 61.31 -30.71
N LEU A 11 -43.08 60.81 -30.51
CA LEU A 11 -41.88 61.52 -30.95
C LEU A 11 -40.90 60.52 -31.56
N ALA A 12 -40.84 60.57 -32.90
CA ALA A 12 -39.91 59.82 -33.70
C ALA A 12 -38.60 60.60 -33.82
N VAL A 13 -37.48 59.95 -33.50
CA VAL A 13 -36.16 60.36 -33.95
C VAL A 13 -35.60 59.20 -34.78
N VAL A 14 -35.59 59.42 -36.09
CA VAL A 14 -34.85 58.61 -37.07
C VAL A 14 -33.45 59.17 -37.13
N LEU A 15 -32.40 58.34 -37.08
CA LEU A 15 -31.16 58.57 -37.84
C LEU A 15 -30.22 57.34 -37.80
N ALA A 16 -29.77 57.01 -39.01
CA ALA A 16 -28.51 56.34 -39.37
C ALA A 16 -28.38 54.83 -39.09
N GLY A 17 -28.26 54.07 -40.18
CA GLY A 17 -27.96 52.64 -40.16
C GLY A 17 -26.47 52.32 -40.02
N CYS A 18 -26.20 51.03 -39.89
CA CYS A 18 -25.10 50.31 -40.53
C CYS A 18 -25.36 48.82 -40.37
N SER A 19 -25.34 48.09 -41.48
CA SER A 19 -25.29 46.63 -41.54
C SER A 19 -24.08 46.11 -40.77
N GLY A 20 -24.30 45.30 -39.74
CA GLY A 20 -23.26 44.61 -38.99
C GLY A 20 -23.68 43.17 -38.75
N PHE A 21 -22.91 42.24 -39.32
CA PHE A 21 -22.99 40.80 -39.11
C PHE A 21 -23.11 40.46 -37.62
N VAL A 22 -24.15 39.71 -37.23
CA VAL A 22 -24.18 39.04 -35.92
C VAL A 22 -23.81 37.59 -36.16
N GLN A 23 -22.57 37.28 -35.77
CA GLN A 23 -21.98 35.97 -35.61
C GLN A 23 -22.95 35.07 -34.82
N GLN A 24 -23.32 33.90 -35.37
CA GLN A 24 -23.87 32.82 -34.55
C GLN A 24 -22.71 32.28 -33.71
N ASP A 25 -22.51 32.85 -32.52
CA ASP A 25 -21.72 32.17 -31.50
C ASP A 25 -22.50 30.91 -31.09
N SER A 26 -22.04 29.79 -31.64
CA SER A 26 -22.39 28.49 -31.08
C SER A 26 -21.95 28.51 -29.62
N PRO A 27 -22.81 28.19 -28.64
CA PRO A 27 -22.34 28.09 -27.27
C PRO A 27 -21.24 27.04 -27.25
N GLU A 28 -20.02 27.47 -26.91
CA GLU A 28 -18.96 26.56 -26.48
C GLU A 28 -19.57 25.68 -25.40
N THR A 29 -19.80 24.42 -25.75
CA THR A 29 -20.16 23.41 -24.75
C THR A 29 -18.87 23.15 -23.99
N VAL A 30 -18.65 23.97 -22.96
CA VAL A 30 -17.71 23.65 -21.91
C VAL A 30 -18.20 22.35 -21.28
N THR A 31 -17.58 21.23 -21.67
CA THR A 31 -17.71 19.99 -20.91
C THR A 31 -17.23 20.33 -19.50
N PRO A 32 -18.10 20.25 -18.47
CA PRO A 32 -17.65 20.47 -17.11
C PRO A 32 -16.47 19.56 -16.84
N ALA A 33 -15.38 20.11 -16.30
CA ALA A 33 -14.33 19.26 -15.75
C ALA A 33 -15.00 18.29 -14.77
N PRO A 34 -14.63 17.00 -14.76
CA PRO A 34 -15.21 16.03 -13.84
C PRO A 34 -15.10 16.57 -12.42
N VAL A 35 -16.25 16.85 -11.82
CA VAL A 35 -16.36 17.24 -10.40
C VAL A 35 -15.89 16.02 -9.60
N PRO A 36 -15.00 16.18 -8.60
CA PRO A 36 -14.62 15.07 -7.74
C PRO A 36 -15.86 14.37 -7.20
N THR A 37 -15.91 13.05 -7.36
CA THR A 37 -17.05 12.23 -6.98
C THR A 37 -17.17 12.19 -5.45
N ASP A 38 -17.85 13.16 -4.85
CA ASP A 38 -18.26 13.18 -3.44
C ASP A 38 -19.23 12.03 -3.06
N GLY A 39 -19.51 11.10 -3.98
CA GLY A 39 -20.44 9.99 -3.81
C GLY A 39 -19.84 8.67 -3.32
N ALA A 40 -18.53 8.45 -3.46
CA ALA A 40 -17.91 7.21 -2.96
C ALA A 40 -17.53 7.40 -1.48
N GLY A 41 -18.15 6.60 -0.60
CA GLY A 41 -17.88 6.62 0.84
C GLY A 41 -16.40 6.37 1.15
N TYR A 42 -15.95 6.91 2.29
CA TYR A 42 -14.60 6.64 2.78
C TYR A 42 -14.37 5.14 3.00
N PRO A 43 -13.15 4.63 2.75
CA PRO A 43 -12.81 3.26 3.11
C PRO A 43 -13.03 2.99 4.60
N PRO A 44 -13.28 1.74 5.00
CA PRO A 44 -13.42 1.39 6.41
C PRO A 44 -12.24 1.87 7.25
N GLY A 45 -12.54 2.59 8.34
CA GLY A 45 -11.53 3.17 9.23
C GLY A 45 -10.94 4.50 8.73
N VAL A 46 -11.51 5.10 7.68
CA VAL A 46 -11.15 6.43 7.22
C VAL A 46 -12.41 7.31 7.25
N SER A 47 -12.22 8.57 7.58
CA SER A 47 -13.20 9.65 7.49
C SER A 47 -12.48 10.91 7.05
N ASP A 48 -13.21 12.02 6.90
CA ASP A 48 -12.59 13.30 6.53
C ASP A 48 -11.62 13.80 7.60
N ASP A 49 -12.02 13.69 8.87
CA ASP A 49 -11.28 14.25 10.00
C ASP A 49 -10.32 13.28 10.68
N ALA A 50 -10.50 11.97 10.47
CA ALA A 50 -9.80 10.96 11.24
C ALA A 50 -9.55 9.66 10.48
N VAL A 51 -8.42 9.02 10.83
CA VAL A 51 -8.10 7.63 10.49
C VAL A 51 -8.16 6.81 11.78
N VAL A 52 -8.89 5.70 11.76
CA VAL A 52 -8.99 4.72 12.85
C VAL A 52 -8.12 3.50 12.46
N PRO A 53 -6.87 3.40 12.97
CA PRO A 53 -5.88 2.43 12.47
C PRO A 53 -6.35 0.98 12.55
N GLN A 54 -6.98 0.62 13.68
CA GLN A 54 -7.50 -0.72 13.90
C GLN A 54 -8.57 -1.11 12.88
N ALA A 55 -9.48 -0.19 12.53
CA ALA A 55 -10.52 -0.46 11.55
C ALA A 55 -9.94 -0.62 10.14
N LEU A 56 -9.00 0.25 9.76
CA LEU A 56 -8.29 0.18 8.47
C LEU A 56 -7.50 -1.12 8.31
N ALA A 57 -6.65 -1.45 9.29
CA ALA A 57 -5.83 -2.68 9.25
C ALA A 57 -6.71 -3.94 9.21
N ASN A 58 -7.81 -3.97 9.98
CA ASN A 58 -8.73 -5.10 9.97
C ASN A 58 -9.52 -5.19 8.67
N ALA A 59 -9.87 -4.08 8.03
CA ALA A 59 -10.50 -4.10 6.71
C ALA A 59 -9.55 -4.67 5.67
N HIS A 60 -8.32 -4.17 5.62
CA HIS A 60 -7.27 -4.70 4.74
C HIS A 60 -7.10 -6.22 4.87
N ALA A 61 -6.93 -6.71 6.10
CA ALA A 61 -6.74 -8.14 6.34
C ALA A 61 -7.98 -8.98 6.00
N ARG A 62 -9.19 -8.45 6.24
CA ARG A 62 -10.45 -9.13 5.89
C ARG A 62 -10.70 -9.16 4.40
N THR A 63 -10.33 -8.13 3.66
CA THR A 63 -10.48 -8.12 2.21
C THR A 63 -9.47 -9.05 1.53
N LEU A 64 -8.21 -9.00 1.94
CA LEU A 64 -7.20 -9.95 1.44
C LEU A 64 -7.46 -11.39 1.87
N ALA A 65 -8.30 -11.59 2.89
CA ALA A 65 -8.68 -12.92 3.35
C ALA A 65 -9.61 -13.69 2.40
N THR A 66 -10.32 -13.00 1.51
CA THR A 66 -11.35 -13.60 0.64
C THR A 66 -10.88 -13.73 -0.79
N THR A 67 -9.61 -13.43 -1.08
CA THR A 67 -9.06 -13.39 -2.43
C THR A 67 -7.61 -13.87 -2.45
N ASN A 68 -7.10 -14.14 -3.64
CA ASN A 68 -5.67 -14.38 -3.85
C ASN A 68 -4.97 -13.04 -4.13
N TYR A 69 -3.68 -12.95 -3.83
CA TYR A 69 -2.92 -11.73 -4.07
C TYR A 69 -1.40 -11.99 -4.08
N THR A 70 -0.67 -11.05 -4.67
CA THR A 70 0.78 -10.96 -4.56
C THR A 70 1.15 -9.79 -3.67
N LEU A 71 2.02 -10.01 -2.69
CA LEU A 71 2.52 -8.96 -1.79
C LEU A 71 4.03 -8.83 -1.95
N VAL A 72 4.50 -7.60 -2.17
CA VAL A 72 5.91 -7.26 -2.31
C VAL A 72 6.30 -6.25 -1.25
N THR A 73 7.23 -6.60 -0.37
CA THR A 73 7.83 -5.71 0.62
C THR A 73 9.29 -5.49 0.27
N ARG A 74 9.72 -4.22 0.24
CA ARG A 74 11.13 -3.83 0.05
C ARG A 74 11.52 -2.93 1.19
N GLN A 75 12.64 -3.23 1.83
CA GLN A 75 13.17 -2.46 2.94
C GLN A 75 14.64 -2.13 2.69
N ARG A 76 15.04 -0.92 3.05
CA ARG A 76 16.44 -0.47 2.98
C ARG A 76 16.80 0.25 4.27
N VAL A 77 18.02 0.02 4.73
CA VAL A 77 18.69 0.81 5.76
C VAL A 77 19.92 1.41 5.10
N THR A 78 20.04 2.73 5.13
CA THR A 78 21.17 3.46 4.54
C THR A 78 21.83 4.35 5.58
N ASP A 79 23.15 4.45 5.54
CA ASP A 79 23.88 5.42 6.36
C ASP A 79 23.64 6.86 5.88
N ARG A 80 24.20 7.83 6.61
CA ARG A 80 24.17 9.26 6.25
C ARG A 80 24.85 9.60 4.91
N ASN A 81 25.74 8.75 4.42
CA ASN A 81 26.46 8.93 3.16
C ASN A 81 25.69 8.31 1.97
N GLY A 82 24.55 7.65 2.22
CA GLY A 82 23.75 6.96 1.22
C GLY A 82 24.20 5.51 0.94
N THR A 83 25.19 4.99 1.67
CA THR A 83 25.62 3.59 1.58
C THR A 83 24.48 2.69 2.06
N VAL A 84 24.16 1.66 1.29
CA VAL A 84 23.14 0.67 1.69
C VAL A 84 23.75 -0.33 2.65
N LEU A 85 23.40 -0.21 3.92
CA LEU A 85 23.85 -1.10 4.99
C LEU A 85 23.09 -2.42 4.97
N ARG A 86 21.78 -2.35 4.69
CA ARG A 86 20.91 -3.52 4.55
C ARG A 86 19.84 -3.28 3.49
N ARG A 87 19.56 -4.30 2.69
CA ARG A 87 18.43 -4.38 1.76
C ARG A 87 17.73 -5.71 1.95
N SER A 88 16.42 -5.68 2.14
CA SER A 88 15.58 -6.86 2.24
C SER A 88 14.43 -6.75 1.25
N ASN A 89 14.19 -7.80 0.49
CA ASN A 89 13.09 -7.91 -0.46
C ASN A 89 12.32 -9.19 -0.14
N HIS A 90 11.00 -9.07 -0.02
CA HIS A 90 10.10 -10.19 0.22
C HIS A 90 8.98 -10.15 -0.81
N THR A 91 8.84 -11.21 -1.61
CA THR A 91 7.68 -11.44 -2.46
C THR A 91 6.88 -12.61 -1.91
N ARG A 92 5.55 -12.47 -1.84
CA ARG A 92 4.63 -13.53 -1.43
C ARG A 92 3.53 -13.70 -2.46
N TYR A 93 3.15 -14.96 -2.68
CA TYR A 93 2.01 -15.35 -3.49
C TYR A 93 1.06 -16.10 -2.56
N VAL A 94 -0.15 -15.59 -2.40
CA VAL A 94 -1.12 -16.11 -1.43
C VAL A 94 -2.37 -16.57 -2.17
N ALA A 95 -2.78 -17.82 -1.97
CA ALA A 95 -4.02 -18.35 -2.50
C ALA A 95 -5.22 -17.95 -1.62
N VAL A 96 -6.43 -18.07 -2.17
CA VAL A 96 -7.69 -17.70 -1.49
C VAL A 96 -7.86 -18.41 -0.14
N ASN A 97 -7.40 -19.65 -0.02
CA ASN A 97 -7.55 -20.44 1.21
C ASN A 97 -6.60 -20.01 2.35
N LYS A 98 -5.65 -19.09 2.10
CA LYS A 98 -4.58 -18.62 3.00
C LYS A 98 -3.61 -19.67 3.52
N THR A 99 -3.94 -20.95 3.44
CA THR A 99 -3.09 -22.06 3.87
C THR A 99 -2.08 -22.43 2.78
N THR A 100 -2.42 -22.18 1.51
CA THR A 100 -1.51 -22.35 0.38
C THR A 100 -0.87 -21.02 0.01
N TYR A 101 0.44 -20.92 0.21
CA TYR A 101 1.20 -19.74 -0.18
C TYR A 101 2.67 -20.07 -0.39
N ALA A 102 3.34 -19.20 -1.13
CA ALA A 102 4.77 -19.29 -1.40
C ALA A 102 5.41 -17.92 -1.25
N GLY A 103 6.72 -17.88 -1.09
CA GLY A 103 7.42 -16.62 -1.10
C GLY A 103 8.92 -16.76 -1.24
N GLN A 104 9.52 -15.60 -1.47
CA GLN A 104 10.94 -15.43 -1.68
C GLN A 104 11.40 -14.28 -0.79
N PHE A 105 12.33 -14.56 0.11
CA PHE A 105 13.01 -13.57 0.92
C PHE A 105 14.46 -13.48 0.45
N ARG A 106 14.91 -12.25 0.18
CA ARG A 106 16.28 -11.95 -0.23
C ARG A 106 16.78 -10.81 0.62
N GLN A 107 17.84 -11.03 1.39
CA GLN A 107 18.48 -10.01 2.20
C GLN A 107 19.97 -9.95 1.91
N ASN A 108 20.45 -8.74 1.65
CA ASN A 108 21.86 -8.42 1.51
C ASN A 108 22.20 -7.33 2.52
N GLY A 109 23.32 -7.44 3.21
CA GLY A 109 23.81 -6.39 4.09
C GLY A 109 25.32 -6.42 4.19
N THR A 110 25.90 -5.29 4.60
CA THR A 110 27.33 -5.14 4.87
C THR A 110 27.65 -5.26 6.36
N GLU A 111 26.63 -5.46 7.20
CA GLU A 111 26.70 -5.52 8.65
C GLU A 111 26.80 -6.98 9.19
N LEU A 112 27.61 -7.16 10.25
CA LEU A 112 27.68 -8.30 11.18
C LEU A 112 27.27 -9.68 10.65
N ASN A 113 28.14 -10.43 9.95
CA ASN A 113 27.90 -11.86 9.66
C ASN A 113 26.51 -12.18 9.07
N VAL A 114 25.77 -11.19 8.55
CA VAL A 114 24.47 -11.39 7.94
C VAL A 114 24.76 -11.89 6.55
N PHE A 115 24.93 -13.20 6.45
CA PHE A 115 25.07 -13.89 5.16
C PHE A 115 23.97 -13.38 4.23
N THR A 116 24.31 -13.22 2.95
CA THR A 116 23.31 -13.04 1.90
C THR A 116 22.25 -14.12 2.09
N THR A 117 21.09 -13.74 2.63
CA THR A 117 20.07 -14.69 3.04
C THR A 117 19.11 -14.80 1.89
N ARG A 118 19.03 -15.99 1.32
CA ARG A 118 18.05 -16.31 0.29
C ARG A 118 17.22 -17.44 0.84
N ILE A 119 15.93 -17.19 1.02
CA ILE A 119 14.98 -18.18 1.47
C ILE A 119 13.84 -18.19 0.46
N ASP A 120 13.59 -19.35 -0.13
CA ASP A 120 12.36 -19.65 -0.85
C ASP A 120 11.54 -20.62 -0.01
N TYR A 121 10.23 -20.41 0.04
CA TYR A 121 9.35 -21.29 0.78
C TYR A 121 8.03 -21.50 0.06
N TRP A 122 7.42 -22.64 0.33
CA TRP A 122 6.11 -23.01 -0.14
C TRP A 122 5.39 -23.82 0.93
N THR A 123 4.10 -23.61 1.07
CA THR A 123 3.22 -24.39 1.94
C THR A 123 1.88 -24.62 1.25
N ASN A 124 1.25 -25.74 1.61
CA ASN A 124 -0.13 -26.07 1.26
C ASN A 124 -1.05 -26.16 2.50
N GLY A 125 -0.57 -25.73 3.66
CA GLY A 125 -1.27 -25.81 4.93
C GLY A 125 -1.00 -27.08 5.74
N SER A 126 -0.43 -28.11 5.14
CA SER A 126 -0.04 -29.35 5.86
C SER A 126 1.46 -29.45 6.05
N ILE A 127 2.24 -29.07 5.04
CA ILE A 127 3.69 -29.04 5.11
C ILE A 127 4.22 -27.68 4.72
N VAL A 128 5.39 -27.35 5.26
CA VAL A 128 6.22 -26.24 4.82
C VAL A 128 7.46 -26.83 4.18
N ALA A 129 7.75 -26.42 2.96
CA ALA A 129 9.02 -26.64 2.30
C ALA A 129 9.79 -25.34 2.28
N ALA A 130 11.08 -25.37 2.62
CA ALA A 130 11.97 -24.23 2.50
C ALA A 130 13.28 -24.61 1.82
N GLN A 131 13.78 -23.69 1.01
CA GLN A 131 15.07 -23.73 0.36
C GLN A 131 15.86 -22.51 0.80
N TYR A 132 17.05 -22.68 1.37
CA TYR A 132 17.87 -21.56 1.80
C TYR A 132 19.38 -21.76 1.63
N ASP A 133 20.08 -20.65 1.37
CA ASP A 133 21.54 -20.61 1.20
C ASP A 133 22.18 -20.05 2.47
N GLU A 134 23.02 -20.83 3.17
CA GLU A 134 23.81 -20.33 4.31
C GLU A 134 25.19 -19.83 3.86
N ARG A 135 25.79 -20.47 2.84
CA ARG A 135 27.02 -20.07 2.14
C ARG A 135 26.94 -20.62 0.71
N ALA A 136 27.43 -19.88 -0.27
CA ALA A 136 27.07 -19.94 -1.70
C ALA A 136 27.17 -21.31 -2.46
N ASP A 137 27.51 -22.43 -1.83
CA ASP A 137 27.88 -23.67 -2.52
C ASP A 137 26.84 -24.80 -2.53
N ARG A 138 25.68 -24.67 -1.87
CA ARG A 138 24.47 -25.49 -2.13
C ARG A 138 23.26 -25.03 -1.30
N PRO A 139 22.04 -24.97 -1.90
CA PRO A 139 20.83 -24.66 -1.15
C PRO A 139 20.43 -25.85 -0.26
N HIS A 140 20.25 -25.59 1.04
CA HIS A 140 19.60 -26.52 1.96
C HIS A 140 18.12 -26.58 1.65
N ARG A 141 17.56 -27.79 1.53
CA ARG A 141 16.16 -28.02 1.19
C ARG A 141 15.53 -28.89 2.26
N VAL A 142 14.61 -28.32 2.99
CA VAL A 142 13.99 -28.96 4.16
C VAL A 142 12.47 -28.91 4.07
N THR A 143 11.82 -29.90 4.66
CA THR A 143 10.37 -29.94 4.83
C THR A 143 9.98 -30.28 6.26
N TRP A 144 8.88 -29.72 6.76
CA TRP A 144 8.33 -30.02 8.08
C TRP A 144 6.81 -29.83 8.10
N THR A 145 6.13 -30.48 9.04
CA THR A 145 4.68 -30.34 9.22
C THR A 145 4.35 -28.96 9.80
N VAL A 146 3.26 -28.35 9.34
CA VAL A 146 2.72 -27.12 9.92
C VAL A 146 2.21 -27.41 11.34
N ARG A 147 2.69 -26.66 12.35
CA ARG A 147 2.21 -26.75 13.74
C ARG A 147 1.31 -25.57 14.14
N ASP A 148 1.50 -24.39 13.54
CA ASP A 148 0.74 -23.14 13.77
C ASP A 148 0.33 -22.47 12.43
N ASP A 149 0.40 -21.13 12.31
CA ASP A 149 0.05 -20.33 11.10
C ASP A 149 0.99 -20.55 9.89
N GLY A 150 1.80 -21.61 9.87
CA GLY A 150 2.86 -21.83 8.88
C GLY A 150 4.08 -20.91 9.09
N PRO A 151 4.97 -20.75 8.08
CA PRO A 151 6.21 -20.00 8.25
C PRO A 151 6.03 -18.48 8.36
N ILE A 152 4.80 -17.96 8.17
CA ILE A 152 4.52 -16.53 8.10
C ILE A 152 3.28 -16.24 8.93
N SER A 153 3.44 -15.53 10.06
CA SER A 153 2.35 -15.24 10.99
C SER A 153 1.49 -14.02 10.63
N ASP A 154 1.88 -13.24 9.61
CA ASP A 154 1.10 -12.12 9.09
C ASP A 154 1.22 -12.03 7.56
N LEU A 155 0.38 -12.81 6.87
CA LEU A 155 0.38 -12.87 5.41
C LEU A 155 -0.01 -11.55 4.74
N SER A 156 -0.81 -10.73 5.42
CA SER A 156 -1.38 -9.48 4.89
C SER A 156 -0.62 -8.22 5.30
N GLU A 157 0.44 -8.31 6.10
CA GLU A 157 1.08 -7.11 6.70
C GLU A 157 0.11 -6.27 7.56
N ARG A 158 -0.89 -6.92 8.17
CA ARG A 158 -1.89 -6.26 9.02
C ARG A 158 -1.23 -5.56 10.21
N ARG A 159 -0.28 -6.22 10.87
CA ARG A 159 0.44 -5.70 12.02
C ARG A 159 1.28 -4.49 11.62
N THR A 160 1.90 -4.53 10.45
CA THR A 160 2.69 -3.40 9.91
C THR A 160 1.80 -2.19 9.65
N ILE A 161 0.65 -2.38 8.99
CA ILE A 161 -0.32 -1.29 8.73
C ILE A 161 -0.87 -0.71 10.03
N LEU A 162 -1.23 -1.58 10.98
CA LEU A 162 -1.71 -1.16 12.30
C LEU A 162 -0.65 -0.35 13.05
N GLY A 163 0.57 -0.87 13.16
CA GLY A 163 1.67 -0.20 13.88
C GLY A 163 1.99 1.17 13.29
N ILE A 164 1.98 1.31 11.96
CA ILE A 164 2.17 2.60 11.30
C ILE A 164 1.02 3.57 11.62
N GLY A 165 -0.23 3.13 11.54
CA GLY A 165 -1.38 3.98 11.86
C GLY A 165 -1.48 4.35 13.34
N GLU A 166 -1.00 3.50 14.25
CA GLU A 166 -0.90 3.81 15.69
C GLU A 166 0.28 4.75 16.01
N ALA A 167 1.37 4.67 15.24
CA ALA A 167 2.57 5.46 15.48
C ALA A 167 2.53 6.87 14.88
N VAL A 168 1.84 7.04 13.75
CA VAL A 168 1.88 8.25 12.93
C VAL A 168 0.48 8.87 12.84
N ASP A 169 0.43 10.19 12.99
CA ASP A 169 -0.79 10.97 12.75
C ASP A 169 -1.10 11.01 11.25
N LEU A 170 -2.05 10.15 10.82
CA LEU A 170 -2.45 9.99 9.43
C LEU A 170 -3.69 10.83 9.13
N SER A 171 -3.66 11.52 8.00
CA SER A 171 -4.80 12.29 7.46
C SER A 171 -5.02 11.97 5.99
N VAL A 172 -6.22 12.28 5.49
CA VAL A 172 -6.57 12.15 4.07
C VAL A 172 -5.84 13.25 3.29
N ALA A 173 -4.92 12.86 2.42
CA ALA A 173 -4.17 13.80 1.57
C ALA A 173 -4.88 14.06 0.23
N SER A 174 -5.58 13.07 -0.29
CA SER A 174 -6.38 13.20 -1.53
C SER A 174 -7.38 12.05 -1.67
N ARG A 175 -8.45 12.28 -2.42
CA ARG A 175 -9.46 11.28 -2.78
C ARG A 175 -9.55 11.16 -4.30
N ASN A 176 -9.84 9.96 -4.80
CA ASN A 176 -10.10 9.69 -6.21
C ASN A 176 -11.06 8.50 -6.36
N ASP A 177 -11.44 8.16 -7.60
CA ASP A 177 -12.36 7.06 -7.88
C ASP A 177 -11.81 5.67 -7.49
N ASP A 178 -10.48 5.56 -7.27
CA ASP A 178 -9.82 4.33 -6.83
C ASP A 178 -9.75 4.19 -5.30
N GLY A 179 -10.14 5.24 -4.55
CA GLY A 179 -10.09 5.30 -3.09
C GLY A 179 -9.45 6.57 -2.53
N VAL A 180 -8.56 6.42 -1.56
CA VAL A 180 -7.94 7.55 -0.85
C VAL A 180 -6.43 7.39 -0.72
N ILE A 181 -5.75 8.52 -0.64
CA ILE A 181 -4.35 8.60 -0.22
C ILE A 181 -4.30 9.12 1.20
N LEU A 182 -3.70 8.35 2.10
CA LEU A 182 -3.39 8.81 3.46
C LEU A 182 -1.94 9.25 3.53
N ALA A 183 -1.64 10.30 4.30
CA ALA A 183 -0.28 10.74 4.54
C ALA A 183 -0.09 11.18 6.01
N GLY A 184 1.16 11.12 6.47
CA GLY A 184 1.52 11.59 7.81
C GLY A 184 3.02 11.82 7.94
N THR A 185 3.39 12.81 8.74
CA THR A 185 4.80 13.17 9.01
C THR A 185 5.09 13.39 10.50
N ARG A 186 4.06 13.33 11.34
CA ARG A 186 4.17 13.51 12.78
C ARG A 186 4.09 12.15 13.48
N LEU A 187 5.15 11.82 14.22
CA LEU A 187 5.21 10.63 15.06
C LEU A 187 4.57 10.96 16.41
N THR A 188 3.51 10.23 16.77
CA THR A 188 2.74 10.42 18.02
C THR A 188 2.99 9.30 19.02
N ASN A 189 3.30 8.09 18.53
CA ASN A 189 3.60 6.93 19.37
C ASN A 189 4.75 6.09 18.76
N PRO A 190 6.02 6.54 18.90
CA PRO A 190 7.19 5.90 18.29
C PRO A 190 7.29 4.39 18.55
N ASP A 191 6.92 3.94 19.75
CA ASP A 191 7.02 2.55 20.20
C ASP A 191 6.10 1.58 19.44
N ARG A 192 5.11 2.12 18.71
CA ARG A 192 4.20 1.32 17.86
C ARG A 192 4.75 1.06 16.47
N LEU A 193 5.79 1.79 16.05
CA LEU A 193 6.38 1.61 14.74
C LEU A 193 7.23 0.33 14.72
N VAL A 194 6.89 -0.62 13.84
CA VAL A 194 7.71 -1.83 13.66
C VAL A 194 9.03 -1.42 13.02
N THR A 195 10.12 -1.50 13.78
CA THR A 195 11.46 -1.20 13.27
C THR A 195 12.16 -2.47 12.79
N PRO A 196 13.07 -2.34 11.80
CA PRO A 196 13.97 -3.41 11.44
C PRO A 196 14.85 -3.87 12.62
N LEU A 197 15.30 -5.13 12.62
CA LEU A 197 16.23 -5.64 13.64
C LEU A 197 17.45 -4.71 13.82
N PHE A 198 17.81 -4.49 15.09
CA PHE A 198 18.90 -3.64 15.58
C PHE A 198 18.75 -2.13 15.31
N VAL A 199 17.58 -1.70 14.85
CA VAL A 199 17.27 -0.28 14.64
C VAL A 199 16.29 0.20 15.71
N SER A 200 16.61 1.32 16.37
CA SER A 200 15.81 1.92 17.44
C SER A 200 15.56 3.42 17.23
N ASP A 201 14.81 4.06 18.12
CA ASP A 201 14.66 5.52 18.19
C ASP A 201 14.18 6.19 16.88
N PRO A 202 13.04 5.75 16.31
CA PRO A 202 12.55 6.30 15.06
C PRO A 202 12.15 7.77 15.20
N ARG A 203 12.49 8.57 14.18
CA ARG A 203 12.17 10.01 14.07
C ARG A 203 12.11 10.47 12.62
N ASN A 204 11.71 11.72 12.38
CA ASN A 204 11.63 12.31 11.04
C ASN A 204 10.85 11.41 10.05
N VAL A 205 9.68 10.97 10.50
CA VAL A 205 8.85 10.01 9.78
C VAL A 205 8.13 10.66 8.60
N SER A 206 7.94 9.90 7.53
CA SER A 206 7.06 10.23 6.41
C SER A 206 6.39 8.96 5.93
N VAL A 207 5.06 9.02 5.85
CA VAL A 207 4.21 7.89 5.47
C VAL A 207 3.26 8.33 4.36
N ARG A 208 3.05 7.43 3.38
CA ARG A 208 2.01 7.55 2.37
C ARG A 208 1.39 6.19 2.08
N LEU A 209 0.07 6.09 2.22
CA LEU A 209 -0.71 4.88 1.90
C LEU A 209 -1.66 5.18 0.73
N ARG A 210 -1.87 4.20 -0.15
CA ARG A 210 -3.00 4.15 -1.07
C ARG A 210 -3.97 3.10 -0.57
N VAL A 211 -5.20 3.51 -0.30
CA VAL A 211 -6.25 2.68 0.26
C VAL A 211 -7.43 2.63 -0.70
N SER A 212 -7.79 1.44 -1.15
CA SER A 212 -8.97 1.22 -2.00
C SER A 212 -10.27 1.34 -1.20
N HIS A 213 -11.41 1.53 -1.88
CA HIS A 213 -12.72 1.70 -1.22
C HIS A 213 -13.12 0.54 -0.28
N ASP A 214 -12.64 -0.67 -0.54
CA ASP A 214 -12.85 -1.86 0.28
C ASP A 214 -11.94 -1.92 1.53
N GLY A 215 -11.10 -0.91 1.76
CA GLY A 215 -10.15 -0.83 2.86
C GLY A 215 -8.80 -1.50 2.58
N THR A 216 -8.55 -1.96 1.34
CA THR A 216 -7.27 -2.57 0.98
C THR A 216 -6.18 -1.50 0.84
N VAL A 217 -5.16 -1.54 1.70
CA VAL A 217 -3.89 -0.82 1.48
C VAL A 217 -3.13 -1.48 0.32
N THR A 218 -3.22 -0.90 -0.87
CA THR A 218 -2.58 -1.43 -2.10
C THR A 218 -1.13 -0.97 -2.27
N ALA A 219 -0.78 0.16 -1.65
CA ALA A 219 0.58 0.66 -1.59
C ALA A 219 0.85 1.36 -0.27
N LEU A 220 2.04 1.14 0.29
CA LEU A 220 2.55 1.84 1.46
C LEU A 220 4.00 2.26 1.18
N ARG A 221 4.33 3.49 1.52
CA ARG A 221 5.70 3.98 1.58
C ARG A 221 5.94 4.63 2.94
N LEU A 222 6.89 4.08 3.69
CA LEU A 222 7.34 4.58 4.99
C LEU A 222 8.82 4.96 4.86
N ALA A 223 9.20 6.10 5.43
CA ALA A 223 10.59 6.46 5.60
C ALA A 223 10.78 7.19 6.93
N PHE A 224 11.85 6.88 7.65
CA PHE A 224 12.19 7.52 8.91
C PHE A 224 13.69 7.42 9.16
N ASP A 225 14.19 8.31 10.01
CA ASP A 225 15.55 8.22 10.56
C ASP A 225 15.51 7.44 11.86
N ALA A 226 16.56 6.68 12.16
CA ALA A 226 16.64 5.84 13.34
C ALA A 226 18.09 5.61 13.76
N GLU A 227 18.28 5.12 14.97
CA GLU A 227 19.59 4.79 15.51
C GLU A 227 19.94 3.32 15.21
N TRP A 228 21.20 3.10 14.84
CA TRP A 228 21.79 1.79 14.62
C TRP A 228 23.28 1.84 14.96
N SER A 229 23.70 1.07 15.97
CA SER A 229 25.11 1.01 16.43
C SER A 229 25.72 2.41 16.66
N ASP A 230 25.02 3.26 17.42
CA ASP A 230 25.39 4.67 17.70
C ASP A 230 25.49 5.58 16.45
N GLN A 231 24.93 5.15 15.31
CA GLN A 231 24.88 5.91 14.07
C GLN A 231 23.44 6.16 13.64
N TRP A 232 23.22 7.33 13.02
CA TRP A 232 21.93 7.63 12.38
C TRP A 232 21.85 7.01 11.00
N VAL A 233 20.79 6.25 10.79
CA VAL A 233 20.45 5.60 9.53
C VAL A 233 19.09 6.07 9.03
N ARG A 234 18.90 6.01 7.72
CA ARG A 234 17.61 6.18 7.07
C ARG A 234 17.03 4.81 6.77
N VAL A 235 15.82 4.56 7.25
CA VAL A 235 15.02 3.39 6.90
C VAL A 235 14.00 3.79 5.84
N THR A 236 13.87 2.99 4.78
CA THR A 236 12.74 3.07 3.85
C THR A 236 12.08 1.73 3.69
N GLN A 237 10.75 1.71 3.70
CA GLN A 237 9.95 0.51 3.45
C GLN A 237 8.87 0.81 2.42
N ASP A 238 8.77 -0.05 1.41
CA ASP A 238 7.73 -0.02 0.39
C ASP A 238 6.97 -1.34 0.44
N ILE A 239 5.65 -1.28 0.56
CA ILE A 239 4.76 -2.45 0.43
C ILE A 239 3.85 -2.22 -0.77
N ARG A 240 3.65 -3.28 -1.57
CA ARG A 240 2.70 -3.30 -2.68
C ARG A 240 1.89 -4.58 -2.64
N VAL A 241 0.58 -4.43 -2.78
CA VAL A 241 -0.33 -5.54 -3.03
C VAL A 241 -0.80 -5.44 -4.47
N THR A 242 -0.59 -6.50 -5.23
CA THR A 242 -0.84 -6.57 -6.68
C THR A 242 -1.51 -7.88 -7.04
N ASN A 243 -2.02 -7.99 -8.28
CA ASN A 243 -2.64 -9.22 -8.81
C ASN A 243 -3.77 -9.75 -7.90
N ILE A 244 -4.51 -8.84 -7.27
CA ILE A 244 -5.63 -9.20 -6.40
C ILE A 244 -6.69 -9.91 -7.25
N GLY A 245 -7.03 -11.14 -6.89
CA GLY A 245 -7.97 -11.98 -7.64
C GLY A 245 -7.37 -12.76 -8.82
N SER A 246 -6.11 -12.51 -9.19
CA SER A 246 -5.43 -13.19 -10.32
C SER A 246 -4.13 -13.91 -9.97
N THR A 247 -3.69 -13.90 -8.71
CA THR A 247 -2.48 -14.60 -8.27
C THR A 247 -2.69 -16.12 -8.21
N THR A 248 -1.74 -16.85 -8.79
CA THR A 248 -1.62 -18.31 -8.67
C THR A 248 -0.42 -18.69 -7.80
N VAL A 249 -0.60 -19.67 -6.92
CA VAL A 249 0.50 -20.25 -6.14
C VAL A 249 0.90 -21.58 -6.75
N VAL A 250 2.08 -21.62 -7.35
CA VAL A 250 2.63 -22.84 -7.98
C VAL A 250 3.52 -23.57 -6.98
N LYS A 251 3.35 -24.89 -6.86
CA LYS A 251 4.27 -25.74 -6.09
C LYS A 251 5.62 -25.80 -6.82
N PRO A 252 6.73 -25.35 -6.22
CA PRO A 252 8.03 -25.41 -6.88
C PRO A 252 8.55 -26.84 -7.05
N ASP A 253 9.25 -27.12 -8.15
CA ASP A 253 9.80 -28.45 -8.45
C ASP A 253 10.78 -28.95 -7.39
N TRP A 254 11.54 -28.02 -6.78
CA TRP A 254 12.52 -28.37 -5.75
C TRP A 254 11.89 -28.94 -4.47
N VAL A 255 10.57 -28.76 -4.26
CA VAL A 255 9.86 -29.29 -3.09
C VAL A 255 9.93 -30.82 -3.07
N ALA A 256 9.94 -31.48 -4.22
CA ALA A 256 10.09 -32.93 -4.32
C ALA A 256 11.47 -33.43 -3.82
N ASN A 257 12.47 -32.56 -3.81
CA ASN A 257 13.85 -32.85 -3.42
C ASN A 257 14.19 -32.20 -2.06
N THR A 258 13.25 -32.25 -1.12
CA THR A 258 13.43 -31.77 0.26
C THR A 258 13.69 -32.95 1.20
N THR A 259 14.50 -32.73 2.23
CA THR A 259 14.71 -33.70 3.30
C THR A 259 13.84 -33.31 4.50
N GLN A 260 13.24 -34.29 5.19
CA GLN A 260 12.50 -34.00 6.41
C GLN A 260 13.45 -33.37 7.44
N ARG A 261 13.06 -32.21 7.99
CA ARG A 261 13.82 -31.60 9.09
C ARG A 261 13.76 -32.55 10.28
N SER A 262 14.92 -32.99 10.75
CA SER A 262 15.00 -33.76 11.98
C SER A 262 14.47 -32.90 13.13
N ASP A 263 13.51 -33.43 13.89
CA ASP A 263 13.07 -32.86 15.16
C ASP A 263 14.27 -32.92 16.11
N GLN A 264 15.12 -31.89 16.14
CA GLN A 264 16.01 -31.70 17.27
C GLN A 264 15.14 -31.29 18.45
N GLN A 265 15.01 -32.22 19.40
CA GLN A 265 14.39 -32.06 20.71
C GLN A 265 15.11 -30.97 21.51
#